data_AF-A0A2P2K968-F1
#
_entry.id   AF-A0A2P2K968-F1
#
_cell.length_a   1.000
_cell.length_b   1.000
_cell.length_c   1.000
_cell.angle_alpha   90.00
_cell.angle_beta   90.00
_cell.angle_gamma   90.00
#
_symmetry.space_group_name_H-M   'P 1'
#
loop_
_entity.id
_entity.type
_entity.pdbx_description
1 polymer ?
#
loop_
_entity_poly.entity_id
_entity_poly.type
_entity_poly.pdbx_seq_one_letter_code
_entity_poly.pdbx_strand_id
1 'polypeptide(L)'
;MFLSKSDEETTANRKLAKDLVDTWSRPIFNKSTRFEDMRNVDDDRVFRRPTVRRPVSSTAGMEARDGDLDLDVSREKRPGQSSARQHASRPEATPMDFYVRPQSKIDPDEVRARAKQVIQDQRRMKMNKKLQQLKAPKKKQMQATKLSVEGRGMLKYL
;
A
#
# COMPACT_ATOMS: atom_id res chain seq x y z
N MET A 1 21.43 8.16 16.41
CA MET A 1 21.31 9.03 15.22
C MET A 1 21.89 10.39 15.56
N PHE A 2 23.22 10.48 15.66
CA PHE A 2 23.90 11.68 16.13
C PHE A 2 23.86 12.79 15.06
N LEU A 3 24.30 12.47 13.84
CA LEU A 3 24.37 13.42 12.71
C LEU A 3 23.02 14.03 12.31
N SER A 4 21.90 13.30 12.47
CA SER A 4 20.58 13.85 12.16
C SER A 4 20.09 14.88 13.19
N LYS A 5 20.71 14.93 14.38
CA LYS A 5 20.35 15.81 15.50
C LYS A 5 21.42 16.84 15.84
N SER A 6 22.61 16.73 15.26
CA SER A 6 23.71 17.67 15.47
C SER A 6 23.40 19.03 14.84
N ASP A 7 23.59 20.08 15.62
CA ASP A 7 23.53 21.48 15.21
C ASP A 7 24.77 21.92 14.43
N GLU A 8 25.91 21.23 14.62
CA GLU A 8 27.16 21.41 13.86
C GLU A 8 27.03 21.06 12.37
N GLU A 9 26.03 20.25 12.01
CA GLU A 9 25.81 19.80 10.63
C GLU A 9 25.00 20.81 9.80
N THR A 10 25.13 20.77 8.48
CA THR A 10 24.25 21.55 7.60
C THR A 10 22.82 20.99 7.59
N THR A 11 21.83 21.82 7.27
CA THR A 11 20.42 21.38 7.14
C THR A 11 20.25 20.27 6.11
N ALA A 12 20.99 20.33 5.00
CA ALA A 12 21.01 19.31 3.96
C ALA A 12 21.57 17.98 4.49
N ASN A 13 22.69 18.01 5.21
CA ASN A 13 23.29 16.81 5.81
C ASN A 13 22.37 16.19 6.86
N ARG A 14 21.74 17.00 7.73
CA ARG A 14 20.75 16.50 8.69
C ARG A 14 19.59 15.79 8.02
N LYS A 15 19.07 16.34 6.91
CA LYS A 15 17.99 15.72 6.13
C LYS A 15 18.42 14.39 5.53
N LEU A 16 19.59 14.35 4.89
CA LEU A 16 20.14 13.12 4.33
C LEU A 16 20.36 12.04 5.40
N ALA A 17 20.94 12.42 6.55
CA ALA A 17 21.14 11.50 7.66
C ALA A 17 19.82 10.95 8.20
N LYS A 18 18.77 11.78 8.28
CA LYS A 18 17.42 11.35 8.68
C LYS A 18 16.82 10.37 7.68
N ASP A 19 16.92 10.66 6.39
CA ASP A 19 16.40 9.81 5.31
C ASP A 19 17.13 8.46 5.25
N LEU A 20 18.44 8.45 5.48
CA LEU A 20 19.23 7.21 5.57
C LEU A 20 18.79 6.35 6.76
N VAL A 21 18.61 6.95 7.94
CA VAL A 21 18.13 6.20 9.10
C VAL A 21 16.74 5.65 8.87
N ASP A 22 15.85 6.44 8.27
CA ASP A 22 14.50 5.98 7.94
C ASP A 22 14.56 4.81 6.94
N THR A 23 15.30 4.97 5.84
CA THR A 23 15.52 3.93 4.82
C THR A 23 16.04 2.62 5.42
N TRP A 24 17.03 2.68 6.31
CA TRP A 24 17.67 1.50 6.87
C TRP A 24 16.92 0.89 8.06
N SER A 25 16.12 1.67 8.78
CA SER A 25 15.31 1.15 9.90
C SER A 25 14.01 0.50 9.45
N ARG A 26 13.49 0.86 8.27
CA ARG A 26 12.24 0.32 7.69
C ARG A 26 12.17 -1.21 7.64
N PRO A 27 13.19 -1.95 7.15
CA PRO A 27 13.16 -3.41 7.15
C PRO A 27 13.19 -4.04 8.55
N ILE A 28 13.69 -3.33 9.56
CA ILE A 28 13.77 -3.81 10.94
C ILE A 28 12.41 -3.69 11.61
N PHE A 29 11.68 -2.59 11.37
CA PHE A 29 10.37 -2.32 11.97
C PHE A 29 9.19 -2.69 11.08
N ASN A 30 9.40 -3.35 9.93
CA ASN A 30 8.38 -3.63 8.92
C ASN A 30 7.56 -2.38 8.51
N LYS A 31 8.18 -1.19 8.48
CA LYS A 31 7.52 0.06 8.08
C LYS A 31 7.74 0.28 6.59
N SER A 32 6.69 0.13 5.78
CA SER A 32 6.77 0.24 4.33
C SER A 32 6.24 1.58 3.84
N THR A 33 6.90 2.17 2.85
CA THR A 33 6.36 3.27 2.03
C THR A 33 5.64 2.76 0.78
N ARG A 34 5.57 1.44 0.57
CA ARG A 34 4.84 0.89 -0.57
C ARG A 34 3.36 1.18 -0.35
N PHE A 35 2.73 1.69 -1.40
CA PHE A 35 1.32 2.04 -1.40
C PHE A 35 0.42 0.86 -1.00
N GLU A 36 0.81 -0.37 -1.32
CA GLU A 36 0.07 -1.57 -0.93
C GLU A 36 0.00 -1.77 0.59
N ASP A 37 1.08 -1.52 1.34
CA ASP A 37 1.06 -1.67 2.81
C ASP A 37 0.27 -0.56 3.50
N MET A 38 0.24 0.64 2.93
CA MET A 38 -0.60 1.75 3.44
C MET A 38 -2.10 1.42 3.31
N ARG A 39 -2.51 0.78 2.21
CA ARG A 39 -3.92 0.42 1.95
C ARG A 39 -4.45 -0.65 2.91
N ASN A 40 -3.60 -1.58 3.35
CA ASN A 40 -3.98 -2.64 4.30
C ASN A 40 -4.35 -2.08 5.69
N VAL A 41 -3.73 -0.98 6.13
CA VAL A 41 -4.01 -0.37 7.44
C VAL A 41 -5.43 0.19 7.54
N ASP A 42 -5.98 0.75 6.46
CA ASP A 42 -7.33 1.29 6.47
C ASP A 42 -8.40 0.21 6.28
N ASP A 43 -8.12 -0.86 5.54
CA ASP A 43 -9.04 -1.99 5.38
C ASP A 43 -9.28 -2.71 6.73
N ASP A 44 -8.23 -2.91 7.52
CA ASP A 44 -8.33 -3.49 8.88
C ASP A 44 -9.20 -2.65 9.84
N ARG A 45 -9.34 -1.34 9.60
CA ARG A 45 -10.23 -0.45 10.38
C ARG A 45 -11.69 -0.58 9.96
N VAL A 46 -11.97 -0.92 8.70
CA VAL A 46 -13.33 -1.10 8.19
C VAL A 46 -13.93 -2.42 8.71
N PHE A 47 -13.12 -3.47 8.87
CA PHE A 47 -13.56 -4.76 9.43
C PHE A 47 -13.88 -4.75 10.93
N ARG A 48 -13.53 -3.69 11.68
CA ARG A 48 -13.83 -3.55 13.12
C ARG A 48 -15.07 -2.72 13.46
N ARG A 49 -15.92 -2.38 12.47
CA ARG A 49 -17.24 -1.82 12.77
C ARG A 49 -18.24 -2.96 13.01
N PRO A 50 -18.89 -3.06 14.19
CA PRO A 50 -20.01 -3.96 14.38
C PRO A 50 -21.12 -3.57 13.39
N THR A 51 -21.51 -4.50 12.53
CA THR A 51 -22.63 -4.32 11.62
C THR A 51 -23.92 -4.32 12.46
N VAL A 52 -24.46 -3.14 12.74
CA VAL A 52 -25.78 -3.00 13.37
C VAL A 52 -26.81 -3.49 12.36
N ARG A 53 -27.26 -4.74 12.53
CA ARG A 53 -28.38 -5.31 11.76
C ARG A 53 -29.65 -4.57 12.15
N ARG A 54 -30.25 -3.82 11.21
CA ARG A 54 -31.66 -3.40 11.31
C ARG A 54 -32.54 -4.47 10.65
N PRO A 55 -33.72 -4.80 11.23
CA PRO A 55 -34.55 -5.88 10.75
C PRO A 55 -35.29 -5.51 9.46
N VAL A 56 -35.50 -6.55 8.67
CA VAL A 56 -36.30 -6.62 7.45
C VAL A 56 -37.74 -6.16 7.67
N SER A 57 -38.25 -5.31 6.78
CA SER A 57 -39.68 -5.16 6.54
C SER A 57 -39.94 -5.21 5.03
N SER A 58 -40.48 -6.35 4.62
CA SER A 58 -41.10 -6.62 3.32
C SER A 58 -42.32 -5.72 3.14
N THR A 59 -42.41 -5.01 2.00
CA THR A 59 -43.67 -4.65 1.34
C THR A 59 -43.47 -4.55 -0.16
N ALA A 60 -44.46 -5.07 -0.87
CA ALA A 60 -44.48 -5.42 -2.27
C ALA A 60 -44.48 -4.24 -3.26
N GLY A 61 -44.01 -4.56 -4.47
CA GLY A 61 -44.59 -4.17 -5.76
C GLY A 61 -44.94 -2.70 -6.00
N MET A 62 -44.14 -2.02 -6.83
CA MET A 62 -44.61 -0.88 -7.60
C MET A 62 -43.94 -0.86 -8.98
N GLU A 63 -44.80 -0.69 -9.97
CA GLU A 63 -44.67 -0.97 -11.39
C GLU A 63 -43.66 -0.06 -12.09
N ALA A 64 -42.94 -0.64 -13.06
CA ALA A 64 -42.18 0.11 -14.05
C ALA A 64 -43.17 0.88 -14.94
N ARG A 65 -43.08 2.22 -14.91
CA ARG A 65 -43.74 3.07 -15.90
C ARG A 65 -42.69 3.61 -16.85
N ASP A 66 -42.89 3.26 -18.12
CA ASP A 66 -42.17 3.79 -19.26
C ASP A 66 -42.10 5.32 -19.20
N GLY A 67 -40.88 5.83 -19.04
CA GLY A 67 -40.57 7.25 -19.19
C GLY A 67 -40.44 7.57 -20.67
N ASP A 68 -41.57 7.89 -21.28
CA ASP A 68 -41.71 8.80 -22.41
C ASP A 68 -40.55 9.81 -22.47
N LEU A 69 -39.67 9.62 -23.47
CA LEU A 69 -38.67 10.59 -23.89
C LEU A 69 -39.30 11.47 -24.97
N ASP A 70 -40.10 12.44 -24.54
CA ASP A 70 -40.58 13.52 -25.40
C ASP A 70 -39.40 14.44 -25.73
N LEU A 71 -38.65 14.06 -26.77
CA LEU A 71 -37.70 14.92 -27.46
C LEU A 71 -38.51 15.98 -28.25
N ASP A 72 -38.98 17.00 -27.53
CA ASP A 72 -39.53 18.21 -28.15
C ASP A 72 -38.41 18.98 -28.88
N VAL A 73 -38.13 18.53 -30.10
CA VAL A 73 -37.31 19.23 -31.11
C VAL A 73 -38.24 20.00 -32.05
N SER A 74 -39.29 20.64 -31.53
CA SER A 74 -40.20 21.47 -32.32
C SER A 74 -40.33 22.89 -31.79
N ARG A 75 -39.21 23.57 -31.55
CA ARG A 75 -39.21 25.04 -31.50
C ARG A 75 -39.05 25.60 -32.91
N GLU A 76 -40.18 25.99 -33.48
CA GLU A 76 -40.36 26.72 -34.74
C GLU A 76 -39.20 27.69 -35.05
N LYS A 77 -38.55 27.48 -36.20
CA LYS A 77 -37.62 28.46 -36.78
C LYS A 77 -38.39 29.69 -37.25
N ARG A 78 -38.29 30.79 -36.50
CA ARG A 78 -38.63 32.14 -37.00
C ARG A 78 -37.61 32.55 -38.07
N PRO A 79 -38.01 33.03 -39.26
CA PRO A 79 -37.06 33.52 -40.25
C PRO A 79 -36.70 34.96 -39.89
N GLY A 80 -35.47 35.17 -39.44
CA GLY A 80 -34.95 36.51 -39.16
C GLY A 80 -34.24 36.64 -37.82
N GLN A 81 -33.15 35.89 -37.63
CA GLN A 81 -32.14 36.35 -36.67
C GLN A 81 -30.74 35.84 -37.04
N SER A 82 -29.85 36.81 -37.14
CA SER A 82 -28.47 36.76 -37.60
C SER A 82 -27.62 35.71 -36.88
N SER A 83 -26.79 35.01 -37.66
CA SER A 83 -25.57 34.28 -37.26
C SER A 83 -25.40 33.93 -35.77
N ALA A 84 -26.22 33.02 -35.24
CA ALA A 84 -25.92 32.41 -33.95
C ALA A 84 -24.86 31.33 -34.18
N ARG A 85 -23.59 31.66 -33.90
CA ARG A 85 -22.51 30.67 -33.82
C ARG A 85 -22.97 29.54 -32.90
N GLN A 86 -23.01 28.32 -33.42
CA GLN A 86 -23.26 27.13 -32.61
C GLN A 86 -22.08 26.99 -31.65
N HIS A 87 -22.20 27.59 -30.47
CA HIS A 87 -21.25 27.39 -29.40
C HIS A 87 -21.45 25.96 -28.86
N ALA A 88 -20.35 25.22 -28.70
CA ALA A 88 -20.38 23.91 -28.06
C ALA A 88 -20.95 24.06 -26.64
N SER A 89 -22.04 23.35 -26.35
CA SER A 89 -22.62 23.32 -25.01
C SER A 89 -21.67 22.60 -24.07
N ARG A 90 -21.32 23.23 -22.95
CA ARG A 90 -20.53 22.60 -21.89
C ARG A 90 -21.44 21.63 -21.12
N PRO A 91 -21.14 20.32 -21.07
CA PRO A 91 -21.95 19.39 -20.31
C PRO A 91 -21.91 19.75 -18.82
N GLU A 92 -23.06 19.60 -18.17
CA GLU A 92 -23.20 19.75 -16.73
C GLU A 92 -22.43 18.64 -15.99
N ALA A 93 -21.82 18.99 -14.86
CA ALA A 93 -21.06 18.03 -14.08
C ALA A 93 -22.00 16.98 -13.48
N THR A 94 -21.78 15.70 -13.77
CA THR A 94 -22.58 14.63 -13.18
C THR A 94 -22.37 14.57 -11.67
N PRO A 95 -23.45 14.45 -10.87
CA PRO A 95 -23.35 14.31 -9.42
C PRO A 95 -22.60 13.03 -9.06
N MET A 96 -21.81 13.08 -7.99
CA MET A 96 -20.99 11.95 -7.53
C MET A 96 -21.74 10.94 -6.64
N ASP A 97 -23.07 11.12 -6.51
CA ASP A 97 -23.94 10.27 -5.71
C ASP A 97 -24.46 9.11 -6.54
N PHE A 98 -23.57 8.17 -6.86
CA PHE A 98 -23.95 6.92 -7.53
C PHE A 98 -24.62 5.97 -6.53
N TYR A 99 -25.91 5.70 -6.71
CA TYR A 99 -26.65 4.69 -5.92
C TYR A 99 -26.08 3.27 -6.13
N VAL A 100 -25.50 3.01 -7.29
CA VAL A 100 -24.91 1.72 -7.64
C VAL A 100 -23.42 1.75 -7.32
N ARG A 101 -23.03 1.00 -6.29
CA ARG A 101 -21.62 0.75 -5.99
C ARG A 101 -21.10 -0.33 -6.95
N PRO A 102 -20.07 -0.05 -7.77
CA PRO A 102 -19.48 -1.06 -8.63
C PRO A 102 -18.92 -2.20 -7.78
N GLN A 103 -19.24 -3.44 -8.15
CA GLN A 103 -18.73 -4.61 -7.45
C GLN A 103 -17.24 -4.80 -7.77
N SER A 104 -16.42 -5.06 -6.75
CA SER A 104 -15.01 -5.39 -6.96
C SER A 104 -14.90 -6.75 -7.65
N LYS A 105 -14.08 -6.82 -8.71
CA LYS A 105 -13.77 -8.10 -9.39
C LYS A 105 -12.76 -8.97 -8.63
N ILE A 106 -12.35 -8.53 -7.44
CA ILE A 106 -11.31 -9.16 -6.63
C ILE A 106 -11.99 -9.84 -5.46
N ASP A 107 -11.69 -11.12 -5.26
CA ASP A 107 -12.17 -11.89 -4.12
C ASP A 107 -11.34 -11.54 -2.86
N PRO A 108 -11.96 -11.09 -1.76
CA PRO A 108 -11.25 -10.78 -0.52
C PRO A 108 -10.49 -12.00 0.06
N ASP A 109 -10.97 -13.21 -0.17
CA ASP A 109 -10.33 -14.43 0.34
C ASP A 109 -9.04 -14.75 -0.43
N GLU A 110 -9.02 -14.46 -1.74
CA GLU A 110 -7.82 -14.60 -2.57
C GLU A 110 -6.71 -13.63 -2.11
N VAL A 111 -7.07 -12.37 -1.83
CA VAL A 111 -6.13 -11.37 -1.30
C VAL A 111 -5.53 -11.84 0.03
N ARG A 112 -6.37 -12.37 0.92
CA ARG A 112 -5.93 -12.89 2.22
C ARG A 112 -5.06 -14.14 2.07
N ALA A 113 -5.38 -15.04 1.16
CA ALA A 113 -4.57 -16.22 0.86
C ALA A 113 -3.18 -15.83 0.33
N ARG A 114 -3.13 -14.87 -0.59
CA ARG A 114 -1.88 -14.34 -1.13
C ARG A 114 -0.99 -13.70 -0.05
N ALA A 115 -1.59 -12.93 0.86
CA ALA A 115 -0.86 -12.33 1.98
C ALA A 115 -0.24 -13.40 2.91
N LYS A 116 -0.99 -14.46 3.22
CA LYS A 116 -0.48 -15.60 4.03
C LYS A 116 0.67 -16.32 3.35
N GLN A 117 0.59 -16.53 2.04
CA GLN A 117 1.65 -17.17 1.26
C GLN A 117 2.96 -16.38 1.30
N VAL A 118 2.90 -15.05 1.17
CA VAL A 118 4.08 -14.17 1.27
C VAL A 118 4.79 -14.33 2.63
N ILE A 119 4.03 -14.40 3.73
CA ILE A 119 4.60 -14.59 5.07
C ILE A 119 5.27 -15.97 5.20
N GLN A 120 4.62 -17.02 4.67
CA GLN A 120 5.17 -18.37 4.67
C GLN A 120 6.46 -18.47 3.84
N ASP A 121 6.49 -17.83 2.68
CA ASP A 121 7.67 -17.79 1.80
C ASP A 121 8.84 -17.05 2.45
N GLN A 122 8.60 -15.94 3.16
CA GLN A 122 9.65 -15.28 3.94
C GLN A 122 10.25 -16.21 5.00
N ARG A 123 9.41 -16.98 5.71
CA ARG A 123 9.89 -17.96 6.71
C ARG A 123 10.73 -19.05 6.04
N ARG A 124 10.26 -19.59 4.90
CA ARG A 124 10.96 -20.61 4.12
C ARG A 124 12.32 -20.10 3.62
N MET A 125 12.38 -18.87 3.12
CA MET A 125 13.63 -18.26 2.66
C MET A 125 14.65 -18.07 3.79
N LYS A 126 14.21 -17.63 4.98
CA LYS A 126 15.08 -17.53 6.17
C LYS A 126 15.64 -18.90 6.58
N MET A 127 14.81 -19.94 6.57
CA MET A 127 15.23 -21.31 6.88
C MET A 127 16.23 -21.84 5.84
N ASN A 128 15.94 -21.66 4.55
CA ASN A 128 16.84 -22.05 3.47
C ASN A 128 18.20 -21.35 3.57
N LYS A 129 18.22 -20.05 3.88
CA LYS A 129 19.47 -19.31 4.12
C LYS A 129 20.27 -19.89 5.29
N LYS A 130 19.60 -20.27 6.39
CA LYS A 130 20.26 -20.93 7.54
C LYS A 130 20.82 -22.30 7.15
N LEU A 131 20.08 -23.08 6.37
CA LEU A 131 20.57 -24.38 5.86
C LEU A 131 21.77 -24.22 4.93
N GLN A 132 21.78 -23.21 4.05
CA GLN A 132 22.94 -22.93 3.20
C GLN A 132 24.18 -22.52 4.02
N GLN A 133 24.01 -21.75 5.09
CA GLN A 133 25.11 -21.42 6.02
C GLN A 133 25.66 -22.64 6.76
N LEU A 134 24.81 -23.62 7.08
CA LEU A 134 25.24 -24.88 7.69
C LEU A 134 25.92 -25.82 6.70
N LYS A 135 25.47 -25.82 5.44
CA LYS A 135 26.08 -26.60 4.35
C LYS A 135 27.36 -25.98 3.80
N ALA A 136 27.56 -24.68 3.98
CA ALA A 136 28.80 -24.02 3.59
C ALA A 136 29.97 -24.66 4.37
N PRO A 137 31.03 -25.14 3.69
CA PRO A 137 32.16 -25.73 4.38
C PRO A 137 32.75 -24.66 5.30
N LYS A 138 32.63 -24.87 6.62
CA LYS A 138 33.30 -24.05 7.61
C LYS A 138 34.80 -24.27 7.41
N LYS A 139 35.43 -23.45 6.57
CA LYS A 139 36.89 -23.27 6.53
C LYS A 139 37.32 -22.57 7.83
N LYS A 140 37.02 -23.18 8.99
CA LYS A 140 37.80 -22.93 10.19
C LYS A 140 39.18 -23.48 9.85
N GLN A 141 40.18 -22.61 9.83
CA GLN A 141 41.55 -23.06 9.97
C GLN A 141 41.64 -23.71 11.35
N MET A 142 41.37 -25.01 11.39
CA MET A 142 41.56 -25.90 12.54
C MET A 142 43.06 -26.18 12.75
N GLN A 143 43.92 -25.29 12.28
CA GLN A 143 45.34 -25.37 12.54
C GLN A 143 45.60 -24.58 13.82
N ALA A 144 46.31 -25.22 14.76
CA ALA A 144 46.77 -24.56 15.97
C ALA A 144 47.53 -23.29 15.58
N THR A 145 47.07 -22.14 16.07
CA THR A 145 47.85 -20.90 15.97
C THR A 145 49.14 -21.15 16.73
N LYS A 146 50.28 -21.16 16.03
CA LYS A 146 51.58 -21.36 16.67
C LYS A 146 51.74 -20.25 17.73
N LEU A 147 51.82 -20.64 19.00
CA LEU A 147 52.05 -19.72 20.10
C LEU A 147 53.39 -19.01 19.85
N SER A 148 53.36 -17.67 19.77
CA SER A 148 54.58 -16.88 19.64
C SER A 148 55.35 -16.92 20.96
N VAL A 149 56.65 -17.23 20.90
CA VAL A 149 57.56 -17.23 22.07
C VAL A 149 57.65 -15.83 22.70
N GLU A 150 57.39 -14.78 21.94
CA GLU A 150 57.39 -13.39 22.40
C GLU A 150 56.06 -12.96 23.05
N GLY A 151 55.11 -13.88 23.26
CA GLY A 151 53.80 -13.58 23.88
C GLY A 151 52.83 -12.78 23.00
N ARG A 152 53.16 -12.55 21.72
CA ARG A 152 52.29 -11.86 20.78
C ARG A 152 51.07 -12.74 20.46
N GLY A 153 49.88 -12.28 20.83
CA GLY A 153 48.61 -13.00 20.62
C GLY A 153 48.08 -13.75 21.85
N MET A 154 48.72 -13.64 23.01
CA MET A 154 48.14 -14.14 24.26
C MET A 154 46.96 -13.27 24.70
N LEU A 155 45.85 -13.91 25.07
CA LEU A 155 44.72 -13.22 25.68
C LEU A 155 45.17 -12.58 27.00
N LYS A 156 45.04 -11.26 27.11
CA LYS A 156 45.20 -10.53 28.37
C LYS A 156 43.86 -10.51 29.08
N TYR A 157 43.82 -11.04 30.30
CA TYR A 157 42.69 -10.85 31.21
C TYR A 157 42.86 -9.47 31.88
N LEU A 158 41.89 -8.59 31.72
CA LEU A 158 41.74 -7.31 32.40
C LEU A 158 40.50 -7.38 33.31
#